data_AF-A0A943CXI3-F1
#
_entry.id   AF-A0A943CXI3-F1
#
_cell.length_a   1.000
_cell.length_b   1.000
_cell.length_c   1.000
_cell.angle_alpha   90.00
_cell.angle_beta   90.00
_cell.angle_gamma   90.00
#
_symmetry.space_group_name_H-M   'P 1'
#
loop_
_entity.id
_entity.type
_entity.pdbx_description
1 polymer ?
#
loop_
_entity_poly.entity_id
_entity_poly.type
_entity_poly.pdbx_seq_one_letter_code
_entity_poly.pdbx_strand_id
1 'polypeptide(L)'
;MKKFKCRVTRVDEYEIEIDEERINEEWMKDFRSYMYKFHDYEEHAEHLAQLRARQGEGFYEGYGYVSVNGERPLAVRLSELNESSYESGININVISEDEECEVEIEEI
;
A
#
# COMPACT_ATOMS: atom_id res chain seq x y z
N MET A 1 -9.19 36.08 -9.36
CA MET A 1 -8.76 34.96 -8.48
C MET A 1 -7.31 34.67 -8.83
N LYS A 2 -6.44 34.53 -7.83
CA LYS A 2 -5.09 34.00 -8.06
C LYS A 2 -5.19 32.48 -8.23
N LYS A 3 -4.37 31.90 -9.11
CA LYS A 3 -4.22 30.45 -9.22
C LYS A 3 -2.74 30.11 -9.05
N PHE A 4 -2.48 28.92 -8.55
CA PHE A 4 -1.12 28.41 -8.40
C PHE A 4 -1.07 26.98 -8.90
N LYS A 5 0.00 26.65 -9.61
CA LYS A 5 0.38 25.29 -9.91
C LYS A 5 1.40 24.87 -8.85
N CYS A 6 1.15 23.75 -8.19
CA CYS A 6 2.05 23.18 -7.19
C CYS A 6 2.49 21.79 -7.67
N ARG A 7 3.80 21.55 -7.73
CA ARG A 7 4.37 20.22 -7.95
C ARG A 7 4.96 19.73 -6.64
N VAL A 8 4.58 18.52 -6.23
CA VAL A 8 5.03 17.90 -4.97
C VAL A 8 5.81 16.64 -5.33
N THR A 9 7.01 16.48 -4.77
CA THR A 9 7.88 15.31 -4.95
C THR A 9 8.27 14.75 -3.58
N ARG A 10 8.22 13.42 -3.43
CA ARG A 10 8.67 12.66 -2.27
C ARG A 10 9.32 11.36 -2.74
N VAL A 11 10.28 10.84 -1.98
CA VAL A 11 10.90 9.53 -2.23
C VAL A 11 10.73 8.66 -1.00
N ASP A 12 10.07 7.51 -1.18
CA ASP A 12 9.98 6.48 -0.15
C ASP A 12 10.58 5.18 -0.69
N GLU A 13 11.13 4.37 0.20
CA GLU A 13 11.72 3.08 -0.12
C GLU A 13 11.09 1.99 0.74
N TYR A 14 10.58 0.95 0.07
CA TYR A 14 9.90 -0.17 0.68
C TYR A 14 10.44 -1.48 0.10
N GLU A 15 10.46 -2.52 0.92
CA GLU A 15 10.55 -3.90 0.48
C GLU A 15 9.18 -4.56 0.72
N ILE A 16 8.61 -5.15 -0.34
CA ILE A 16 7.30 -5.80 -0.28
C ILE A 16 7.50 -7.30 -0.29
N GLU A 17 7.10 -7.96 0.78
CA GLU A 17 7.10 -9.41 0.90
C GLU A 17 5.71 -9.95 0.61
N ILE A 18 5.64 -10.96 -0.26
CA ILE A 18 4.41 -11.66 -0.64
C ILE A 18 4.65 -13.16 -0.46
N ASP A 19 3.80 -13.79 0.36
CA ASP A 19 3.77 -15.23 0.55
C ASP A 19 2.99 -15.89 -0.59
N GLU A 20 3.71 -16.53 -1.52
CA GLU A 20 3.15 -17.18 -2.71
C GLU A 20 2.22 -18.35 -2.38
N GLU A 21 2.30 -18.96 -1.19
CA GLU A 21 1.37 -20.02 -0.80
C GLU A 21 -0.03 -19.46 -0.52
N ARG A 22 -0.09 -18.24 0.03
CA ARG A 22 -1.33 -17.52 0.34
C ARG A 22 -1.83 -16.67 -0.82
N ILE A 23 -0.94 -15.85 -1.36
CA ILE A 23 -1.19 -14.98 -2.52
C ILE A 23 -0.81 -15.77 -3.78
N ASN A 24 -1.53 -16.86 -4.01
CA ASN A 24 -1.28 -17.76 -5.14
C ASN A 24 -2.07 -17.34 -6.40
N GLU A 25 -1.96 -18.12 -7.47
CA GLU A 25 -2.65 -17.85 -8.75
C GLU A 25 -4.19 -17.80 -8.61
N GLU A 26 -4.79 -18.59 -7.71
CA GLU A 26 -6.24 -18.54 -7.46
C GLU A 26 -6.62 -17.21 -6.83
N TRP A 27 -5.88 -16.77 -5.81
CA TRP A 27 -6.08 -15.47 -5.19
C TRP A 27 -5.90 -14.33 -6.20
N MET A 28 -4.83 -14.36 -7.00
CA MET A 28 -4.58 -13.33 -8.02
C MET A 28 -5.70 -13.30 -9.07
N LYS A 29 -6.28 -14.47 -9.40
CA LYS A 29 -7.41 -14.58 -10.33
C LYS A 29 -8.68 -13.95 -9.77
N ASP A 30 -8.96 -14.17 -8.52
CA ASP A 30 -10.10 -13.56 -7.85
C ASP A 30 -9.89 -12.06 -7.71
N PHE A 31 -8.71 -11.63 -7.25
CA PHE A 31 -8.34 -10.22 -7.16
C PHE A 31 -8.58 -9.50 -8.49
N ARG A 32 -8.03 -9.99 -9.60
CA ARG A 32 -8.19 -9.32 -10.91
C ARG A 32 -9.59 -9.40 -11.52
N SER A 33 -10.46 -10.23 -10.97
CA SER A 33 -11.87 -10.30 -11.37
C SER A 33 -12.73 -9.19 -10.73
N TYR A 34 -12.32 -8.66 -9.58
CA TYR A 34 -13.05 -7.64 -8.82
C TYR A 34 -12.32 -6.29 -8.70
N MET A 35 -10.99 -6.32 -8.69
CA MET A 35 -10.11 -5.17 -8.40
C MET A 35 -9.37 -4.71 -9.67
N TYR A 36 -8.04 -4.84 -9.70
CA TYR A 36 -7.18 -4.39 -10.79
C TYR A 36 -6.68 -5.57 -11.61
N LYS A 37 -6.44 -5.38 -12.91
CA LYS A 37 -5.99 -6.42 -13.84
C LYS A 37 -4.48 -6.74 -13.69
N PHE A 38 -4.06 -7.09 -12.48
CA PHE A 38 -2.70 -7.52 -12.19
C PHE A 38 -2.56 -9.01 -12.47
N HIS A 39 -1.43 -9.36 -13.07
CA HIS A 39 -1.11 -10.68 -13.61
C HIS A 39 0.15 -11.27 -12.98
N ASP A 40 0.94 -10.46 -12.28
CA ASP A 40 2.13 -10.89 -11.58
C ASP A 40 2.32 -10.17 -10.23
N TYR A 41 3.29 -10.65 -9.46
CA TYR A 41 3.62 -10.11 -8.14
C TYR A 41 4.24 -8.71 -8.19
N GLU A 42 4.86 -8.32 -9.31
CA GLU A 42 5.49 -7.01 -9.47
C GLU A 42 4.43 -5.91 -9.49
N GLU A 43 3.34 -6.11 -10.23
CA GLU A 43 2.19 -5.19 -10.26
C GLU A 43 1.52 -5.06 -8.89
N HIS A 44 1.44 -6.16 -8.14
CA HIS A 44 0.92 -6.14 -6.76
C HIS A 44 1.82 -5.33 -5.82
N ALA A 45 3.14 -5.57 -5.87
CA ALA A 45 4.11 -4.85 -5.07
C ALA A 45 4.13 -3.35 -5.40
N GLU A 46 4.07 -2.99 -6.69
CA GLU A 46 3.97 -1.60 -7.14
C GLU A 46 2.74 -0.92 -6.53
N HIS A 47 1.58 -1.58 -6.59
CA HIS A 47 0.35 -1.00 -6.08
C HIS A 47 0.35 -0.87 -4.54
N LEU A 48 0.88 -1.86 -3.82
CA LEU A 48 1.05 -1.79 -2.37
C LEU A 48 1.96 -0.62 -1.95
N ALA A 49 3.08 -0.42 -2.65
CA ALA A 49 3.97 0.71 -2.42
C ALA A 49 3.27 2.06 -2.67
N GLN A 50 2.49 2.17 -3.76
CA GLN A 50 1.69 3.37 -4.04
C GLN A 50 0.65 3.64 -2.95
N LEU A 51 -0.04 2.60 -2.47
CA LEU A 51 -1.01 2.71 -1.38
C LEU A 51 -0.31 3.16 -0.10
N ARG A 52 0.78 2.50 0.31
CA ARG A 52 1.56 2.91 1.48
C ARG A 52 1.98 4.38 1.40
N ALA A 53 2.53 4.81 0.26
CA ALA A 53 2.92 6.19 0.07
C ALA A 53 1.73 7.18 0.20
N ARG A 54 0.58 6.88 -0.40
CA ARG A 54 -0.56 7.82 -0.44
C ARG A 54 -1.31 7.96 0.89
N GLN A 55 -1.41 6.89 1.67
CA GLN A 55 -2.30 6.84 2.85
C GLN A 55 -1.61 6.41 4.15
N GLY A 56 -0.33 6.00 4.11
CA GLY A 56 0.37 5.48 5.27
C GLY A 56 -0.12 4.08 5.66
N GLU A 57 -0.05 3.74 6.96
CA GLU A 57 -0.59 2.49 7.50
C GLU A 57 -2.12 2.52 7.52
N GLY A 58 -2.78 1.49 6.99
CA GLY A 58 -4.23 1.43 7.00
C GLY A 58 -4.81 0.21 6.29
N PHE A 59 -6.07 0.33 5.90
CA PHE A 59 -6.75 -0.66 5.05
C PHE A 59 -6.42 -0.38 3.59
N TYR A 60 -5.85 -1.37 2.90
CA TYR A 60 -5.45 -1.28 1.51
C TYR A 60 -6.52 -1.92 0.64
N GLU A 61 -7.21 -1.12 -0.19
CA GLU A 61 -8.29 -1.62 -1.04
C GLU A 61 -7.79 -2.75 -1.95
N GLY A 62 -8.49 -3.89 -1.89
CA GLY A 62 -8.10 -5.13 -2.56
C GLY A 62 -7.22 -6.07 -1.73
N TYR A 63 -6.50 -5.58 -0.72
CA TYR A 63 -5.57 -6.37 0.10
C TYR A 63 -5.97 -6.50 1.56
N GLY A 64 -6.77 -5.56 2.08
CA GLY A 64 -7.13 -5.49 3.50
C GLY A 64 -6.05 -4.83 4.35
N TYR A 65 -5.97 -5.20 5.62
CA TYR A 65 -4.87 -4.82 6.50
C TYR A 65 -3.70 -5.78 6.30
N VAL A 66 -2.52 -5.27 6.00
CA VAL A 66 -1.29 -6.07 5.79
C VAL A 66 -0.29 -5.79 6.90
N SER A 67 0.69 -6.67 7.09
CA SER A 67 1.74 -6.42 8.09
C SER A 67 2.62 -5.25 7.67
N VAL A 68 3.15 -4.51 8.65
CA VAL A 68 4.16 -3.47 8.42
C VAL A 68 5.33 -3.75 9.35
N ASN A 69 6.53 -3.90 8.79
CA ASN A 69 7.75 -4.28 9.52
C ASN A 69 7.56 -5.54 10.40
N GLY A 70 6.82 -6.54 9.88
CA GLY A 70 6.51 -7.79 10.57
C GLY A 70 5.45 -7.67 11.69
N GLU A 71 4.91 -6.48 11.93
CA GLU A 71 3.91 -6.23 12.96
C GLU A 71 2.50 -6.15 12.37
N ARG A 72 1.53 -6.69 13.11
CA ARG A 72 0.11 -6.55 12.75
C ARG A 72 -0.33 -5.09 12.96
N PRO A 73 -1.09 -4.48 12.02
CA PRO A 73 -1.54 -3.10 12.16
C PRO A 73 -2.31 -2.86 13.45
N LEU A 74 -2.16 -1.66 14.01
CA LEU A 74 -2.85 -1.31 15.27
C LEU A 74 -4.38 -1.45 15.14
N ALA A 75 -4.93 -1.07 13.99
CA ALA A 75 -6.37 -1.19 13.71
C ALA A 75 -6.91 -2.62 13.81
N VAL A 76 -6.09 -3.63 13.48
CA VAL A 76 -6.43 -5.05 13.61
C VAL A 76 -6.31 -5.48 15.07
N ARG A 77 -5.20 -5.11 15.73
CA ARG A 77 -4.95 -5.47 17.14
C ARG A 77 -6.00 -4.90 18.11
N LEU A 78 -6.64 -3.79 17.76
CA LEU A 78 -7.63 -3.12 18.60
C LEU A 78 -9.09 -3.52 18.33
N SER A 79 -9.37 -4.29 17.26
CA SER A 79 -10.74 -4.59 16.85
C SER A 79 -10.85 -5.95 16.18
N GLU A 80 -11.57 -6.87 16.81
CA GLU A 80 -11.89 -8.20 16.24
C GLU A 80 -12.66 -8.09 14.92
N LEU A 81 -13.40 -7.00 14.68
CA LEU A 81 -14.10 -6.77 13.42
C LEU A 81 -13.13 -6.67 12.24
N ASN A 82 -11.93 -6.11 12.47
CA ASN A 82 -10.91 -5.93 11.46
C ASN A 82 -10.07 -7.20 11.22
N GLU A 83 -10.16 -8.19 12.11
CA GLU A 83 -9.43 -9.47 12.00
C GLU A 83 -9.74 -10.19 10.69
N SER A 84 -11.01 -10.19 10.28
CA SER A 84 -11.47 -10.82 9.04
C SER A 84 -10.90 -10.21 7.77
N SER A 85 -10.39 -8.98 7.87
CA SER A 85 -9.82 -8.22 6.76
C SER A 85 -8.29 -8.13 6.85
N TYR A 86 -7.67 -8.87 7.77
CA TYR A 86 -6.22 -8.96 7.87
C TYR A 86 -5.68 -10.02 6.92
N GLU A 87 -4.82 -9.60 5.99
CA GLU A 87 -4.09 -10.51 5.10
C GLU A 87 -2.67 -10.71 5.62
N SER A 88 -2.40 -11.89 6.17
CA SER A 88 -1.09 -12.24 6.72
C SER A 88 -0.06 -12.64 5.67
N GLY A 89 -0.47 -12.82 4.40
CA GLY A 89 0.44 -13.17 3.30
C GLY A 89 1.20 -11.99 2.71
N ILE A 90 1.03 -10.78 3.25
CA ILE A 90 1.68 -9.57 2.76
C ILE A 90 2.33 -8.83 3.94
N ASN A 91 3.57 -8.41 3.76
CA ASN A 91 4.30 -7.54 4.68
C ASN A 91 5.00 -6.40 3.92
N ILE A 92 4.85 -5.18 4.42
CA ILE A 92 5.56 -3.99 3.91
C ILE A 92 6.68 -3.65 4.90
N ASN A 93 7.92 -3.88 4.49
CA ASN A 93 9.09 -3.41 5.22
C ASN A 93 9.38 -1.97 4.78
N VAL A 94 9.26 -1.03 5.72
CA VAL A 94 9.55 0.39 5.49
C VAL A 94 11.04 0.61 5.70
N ILE A 95 11.76 0.84 4.60
CA ILE A 95 13.21 1.13 4.62
C ILE A 95 13.42 2.61 4.96
N SER A 96 12.70 3.50 4.25
CA SER A 96 12.66 4.93 4.56
C SER A 96 11.39 5.57 4.00
N GLU A 97 10.81 6.49 4.76
CA GLU A 97 9.75 7.40 4.30
C GLU A 97 10.23 8.82 4.57
N ASP A 98 10.13 9.69 3.57
CA ASP A 98 10.51 11.09 3.76
C ASP A 98 9.39 11.82 4.51
N GLU A 99 9.72 12.47 5.61
CA GLU A 99 8.75 13.30 6.35
C GLU A 99 8.50 14.64 5.65
N GLU A 100 9.44 15.07 4.80
CA GLU A 100 9.36 16.30 4.04
C GLU A 100 9.03 16.01 2.56
N CYS A 101 8.43 16.98 1.89
CA CYS A 101 8.18 16.92 0.45
C CYS A 101 8.80 18.15 -0.20
N GLU A 102 9.42 17.98 -1.36
CA GLU A 102 9.84 19.11 -2.19
C GLU A 102 8.61 19.70 -2.90
N VAL A 103 8.37 21.00 -2.74
CA VAL A 103 7.22 21.69 -3.35
C VAL A 103 7.67 22.86 -4.22
N GLU A 104 7.44 22.76 -5.53
CA GLU A 104 7.63 23.85 -6.49
C GLU A 104 6.31 24.58 -6.73
N ILE A 105 6.29 25.93 -6.67
CA ILE A 105 5.07 26.76 -6.79
C ILE A 105 5.20 27.81 -7.90
N GLU A 106 4.20 27.91 -8.76
CA GLU A 106 4.09 28.88 -9.87
C GLU A 106 2.70 29.56 -9.87
N GLU A 107 2.61 30.91 -9.91
CA GLU A 107 1.33 31.64 -10.04
C GLU A 107 0.85 31.64 -11.52
N ILE A 108 -0.42 31.31 -11.79
CA ILE A 108 -1.04 31.19 -13.14
C ILE A 108 -2.36 31.96 -13.29
#